data_AF-A0A8C3HYF5-F1
#
_entry.id   AF-A0A8C3HYF5-F1
#
_cell.length_a   1.000
_cell.length_b   1.000
_cell.length_c   1.000
_cell.angle_alpha   90.00
_cell.angle_beta   90.00
_cell.angle_gamma   90.00
#
_symmetry.space_group_name_H-M   'P 1'
#
loop_
_entity.id
_entity.type
_entity.pdbx_description
1 polymer ?
#
loop_
_entity_poly.entity_id
_entity_poly.type
_entity_poly.pdbx_seq_one_letter_code
_entity_poly.pdbx_strand_id
1 'polypeptide(L)'
;MTPDTPRRPGKLLPPVSWVRNQLLPVLIPSLRPFSQGAPSSGGSGTRLQLRTRLLITCLFGGAALGTWLHLRSEKERQQKLQRIEDLKKVAIGQGDFHLVDHTGQPRSKADFLGQWVLLYFGFTHCPDICPEELEKMSQVVRLLDQEPQLPRVQPVFITVDPERDDVAAVAKYVREFHPRLMGLTGSPEHVREAYRVYYSAGPRDEDEDYIVDHTVIIYLLSPDGLFLDYYNRSKSEAQIVQNIRGHMETYQTLFS
;
A
#
# COMPACT_ATOMS: atom_id res chain seq x y z
N MET A 1 31.03 22.72 46.37
CA MET A 1 29.98 22.37 47.34
C MET A 1 28.84 21.70 46.60
N THR A 2 28.77 20.37 46.67
CA THR A 2 27.53 19.60 46.57
C THR A 2 26.69 19.85 47.84
N PRO A 3 25.37 19.61 47.81
CA PRO A 3 24.85 18.30 48.25
C PRO A 3 23.60 17.90 47.43
N ASP A 4 22.90 16.81 47.66
CA ASP A 4 23.20 15.41 47.97
C ASP A 4 21.85 14.69 47.74
N THR A 5 21.90 13.40 47.45
CA THR A 5 20.78 12.56 46.99
C THR A 5 19.88 12.16 48.18
N PRO A 6 18.71 11.52 47.94
CA PRO A 6 18.72 10.09 48.30
C PRO A 6 18.03 9.16 47.29
N ARG A 7 18.71 8.04 47.04
CA ARG A 7 18.24 6.84 46.32
C ARG A 7 17.24 6.04 47.17
N ARG A 8 16.32 5.35 46.50
CA ARG A 8 15.61 4.16 47.03
C ARG A 8 15.70 2.97 46.05
N PRO A 9 15.54 1.72 46.55
CA PRO A 9 16.37 0.61 46.11
C PRO A 9 15.68 -0.42 45.21
N GLY A 10 16.50 -0.99 44.32
CA GLY A 10 16.69 -2.44 44.08
C GLY A 10 15.47 -3.36 43.99
N LYS A 11 15.21 -3.85 42.77
CA LYS A 11 14.72 -5.22 42.56
C LYS A 11 15.68 -5.96 41.64
N LEU A 12 16.47 -6.85 42.24
CA LEU A 12 17.26 -7.89 41.58
C LEU A 12 16.31 -8.81 40.80
N LEU A 13 16.58 -8.99 39.51
CA LEU A 13 16.05 -10.10 38.73
C LEU A 13 17.02 -11.29 38.88
N PRO A 14 16.54 -12.50 39.22
CA PRO A 14 17.39 -13.68 39.28
C PRO A 14 17.75 -14.21 37.87
N PRO A 15 18.89 -14.92 37.74
CA PRO A 15 19.45 -15.33 36.46
C PRO A 15 18.69 -16.51 35.84
N VAL A 16 18.49 -16.47 34.52
CA VAL A 16 17.96 -17.58 33.72
C VAL A 16 19.04 -18.66 33.63
N SER A 17 18.85 -19.72 34.41
CA SER A 17 19.70 -20.90 34.41
C SER A 17 19.36 -21.82 33.25
N TRP A 18 20.43 -22.36 32.69
CA TRP A 18 20.51 -23.35 31.63
C TRP A 18 19.55 -24.53 31.83
N VAL A 19 18.69 -24.77 30.83
CA VAL A 19 17.92 -26.03 30.72
C VAL A 19 18.90 -27.15 30.37
N ARG A 20 19.28 -27.90 31.40
CA ARG A 20 20.05 -29.14 31.31
C ARG A 20 19.13 -30.23 30.78
N ASN A 21 19.53 -30.78 29.63
CA ASN A 21 19.00 -31.93 28.94
C ASN A 21 18.71 -33.10 29.92
N GLN A 22 17.45 -33.35 30.25
CA GLN A 22 17.03 -34.55 30.98
C GLN A 22 16.67 -35.63 29.97
N LEU A 23 17.62 -36.55 29.76
CA LEU A 23 17.42 -37.83 29.10
C LEU A 23 16.49 -38.68 29.98
N LEU A 24 15.24 -38.83 29.55
CA LEU A 24 14.36 -39.90 30.03
C LEU A 24 14.82 -41.23 29.39
N PRO A 25 15.03 -42.30 30.17
CA PRO A 25 15.32 -43.61 29.60
C PRO A 25 14.05 -44.15 28.93
N VAL A 26 14.06 -44.23 27.59
CA VAL A 26 13.05 -44.97 26.85
C VAL A 26 13.23 -46.45 27.18
N LEU A 27 12.27 -46.99 27.93
CA LEU A 27 12.09 -48.41 28.18
C LEU A 27 11.94 -49.14 26.83
N ILE A 28 12.95 -49.96 26.51
CA ILE A 28 12.97 -50.88 25.37
C ILE A 28 11.99 -52.03 25.68
N PRO A 29 10.91 -52.24 24.91
CA PRO A 29 10.10 -53.44 25.05
C PRO A 29 10.87 -54.64 24.51
N SER A 30 11.02 -55.67 25.33
CA SER A 30 11.62 -56.95 25.00
C SER A 30 11.01 -57.54 23.72
N LEU A 31 11.88 -57.84 22.75
CA LEU A 31 11.55 -58.60 21.55
C LEU A 31 10.96 -59.96 21.92
N ARG A 32 9.68 -60.19 21.60
CA ARG A 32 9.13 -61.55 21.51
C ARG A 32 9.62 -62.15 20.18
N PRO A 33 10.12 -63.39 20.16
CA PRO A 33 10.50 -64.04 18.92
C PRO A 33 9.26 -64.20 18.04
N PHE A 34 9.31 -63.57 16.87
CA PHE A 34 8.29 -63.67 15.84
C PHE A 34 8.24 -65.12 15.35
N SER A 35 7.11 -65.78 15.60
CA SER A 35 6.80 -67.11 15.08
C SER A 35 6.93 -67.12 13.56
N GLN A 36 7.77 -68.01 13.04
CA GLN A 36 7.86 -68.28 11.60
C GLN A 36 6.60 -69.02 11.16
N GLY A 37 5.61 -68.27 10.67
CA GLY A 37 4.56 -68.81 9.81
C GLY A 37 5.14 -69.14 8.44
N ALA A 38 4.98 -70.39 8.02
CA ALA A 38 5.35 -70.88 6.69
C ALA A 38 4.67 -70.08 5.57
N PRO A 39 5.29 -69.94 4.38
CA PRO A 39 4.67 -69.22 3.27
C PRO A 39 3.57 -70.08 2.63
N SER A 40 2.32 -69.70 2.83
CA SER A 40 1.20 -70.22 2.05
C SER A 40 1.27 -69.68 0.62
N SER A 41 1.32 -70.61 -0.32
CA SER A 41 1.19 -70.43 -1.76
C SER A 41 -0.18 -69.85 -2.14
N GLY A 42 -0.22 -69.09 -3.24
CA GLY A 42 -1.46 -68.87 -4.01
C GLY A 42 -1.89 -67.42 -4.16
N GLY A 43 -1.23 -66.69 -5.07
CA GLY A 43 -1.75 -65.44 -5.61
C GLY A 43 -1.04 -65.12 -6.90
N SER A 44 -1.66 -65.42 -8.05
CA SER A 44 -1.13 -65.08 -9.37
C SER A 44 -1.20 -63.57 -9.58
N GLY A 45 -0.27 -62.84 -8.97
CA GLY A 45 -0.04 -61.45 -9.31
C GLY A 45 0.62 -61.40 -10.68
N THR A 46 -0.13 -61.04 -11.72
CA THR A 46 0.45 -60.57 -12.98
C THR A 46 1.49 -59.51 -12.64
N ARG A 47 2.79 -59.85 -12.73
CA ARG A 47 3.88 -58.89 -12.55
C ARG A 47 3.74 -57.87 -13.67
N LEU A 48 3.11 -56.73 -13.37
CA LEU A 48 3.07 -55.60 -14.29
C LEU A 48 4.49 -55.33 -14.77
N GLN A 49 4.66 -55.24 -16.09
CA GLN A 49 5.95 -54.92 -16.69
C GLN A 49 6.45 -53.58 -16.12
N LEU A 50 7.77 -53.46 -15.94
CA LEU A 50 8.41 -52.27 -15.36
C LEU A 50 7.95 -50.97 -16.06
N ARG A 51 7.70 -51.03 -17.36
CA ARG A 51 7.16 -49.94 -18.18
C ARG A 51 5.79 -49.47 -17.71
N THR A 52 4.87 -50.39 -17.43
CA THR A 52 3.52 -50.06 -16.95
C THR A 52 3.56 -49.45 -15.57
N ARG A 53 4.47 -49.90 -14.70
CA ARG A 53 4.68 -49.29 -13.37
C ARG A 53 5.19 -47.85 -13.50
N LEU A 54 6.21 -47.62 -14.32
CA LEU A 54 6.75 -46.28 -14.59
C LEU A 54 5.68 -45.32 -15.14
N LEU A 55 4.85 -45.78 -16.08
CA LEU A 55 3.75 -44.97 -16.63
C LEU A 55 2.76 -44.56 -15.54
N ILE A 56 2.36 -45.51 -14.69
CA ILE A 56 1.42 -45.24 -13.59
C ILE A 56 2.03 -44.22 -12.61
N THR A 57 3.28 -44.38 -12.17
CA THR A 57 3.92 -43.41 -11.27
C THR A 57 4.07 -42.04 -11.91
N CYS A 58 4.41 -41.94 -13.20
CA CYS A 58 4.46 -40.66 -13.89
C CYS A 58 3.09 -39.99 -13.98
N LEU A 59 2.02 -40.75 -14.19
CA LEU A 59 0.65 -40.23 -14.28
C LEU A 59 0.17 -39.70 -12.93
N PHE A 60 0.35 -40.47 -11.86
CA PHE A 60 0.03 -40.04 -10.49
C PHE A 60 0.92 -38.88 -10.02
N GLY A 61 2.23 -38.93 -10.31
CA GLY A 61 3.17 -37.85 -9.99
C GLY A 61 2.85 -36.55 -10.73
N GLY A 62 2.50 -36.64 -12.02
CA GLY A 62 2.07 -35.51 -12.84
C GLY A 62 0.74 -34.91 -12.35
N ALA A 63 -0.24 -35.75 -12.02
CA ALA A 63 -1.52 -35.29 -11.46
C ALA A 63 -1.34 -34.63 -10.08
N ALA A 64 -0.51 -35.21 -9.20
CA ALA A 64 -0.19 -34.64 -7.89
C ALA A 64 0.57 -33.31 -8.02
N LEU A 65 1.56 -33.22 -8.92
CA LEU A 65 2.30 -31.99 -9.18
C LEU A 65 1.41 -30.91 -9.80
N GLY A 66 0.55 -31.27 -10.76
CA GLY A 66 -0.41 -30.35 -11.36
C GLY A 66 -1.40 -29.81 -10.34
N THR A 67 -1.95 -30.68 -9.47
CA THR A 67 -2.83 -30.27 -8.37
C THR A 67 -2.11 -29.38 -7.36
N TRP A 68 -0.85 -29.70 -7.01
CA TRP A 68 -0.04 -28.89 -6.12
C TRP A 68 0.28 -27.50 -6.70
N LEU A 69 0.63 -27.43 -7.98
CA LEU A 69 0.85 -26.15 -8.69
C LEU A 69 -0.44 -25.33 -8.78
N HIS A 70 -1.58 -25.97 -9.05
CA HIS A 70 -2.89 -25.31 -9.06
C HIS A 70 -3.24 -24.73 -7.68
N LEU A 71 -3.15 -25.55 -6.63
CA LEU A 71 -3.43 -25.11 -5.25
C LEU A 71 -2.46 -24.01 -4.80
N ARG A 72 -1.19 -24.09 -5.21
CA ARG A 72 -0.20 -23.04 -4.94
C ARG A 72 -0.56 -21.72 -5.63
N SER A 73 -0.89 -21.76 -6.92
CA SER A 73 -1.34 -20.59 -7.68
C SER A 73 -2.59 -19.95 -7.07
N GLU A 74 -3.55 -20.78 -6.67
CA GLU A 74 -4.81 -20.31 -6.09
C GLU A 74 -4.61 -19.71 -4.69
N LYS A 75 -3.71 -20.28 -3.88
CA LYS A 75 -3.30 -19.71 -2.59
C LYS A 75 -2.57 -18.38 -2.76
N GLU A 76 -1.68 -18.26 -3.75
CA GLU A 76 -1.02 -16.99 -4.09
C GLU A 76 -2.05 -15.93 -4.53
N ARG A 77 -3.07 -16.32 -5.29
CA ARG A 77 -4.17 -15.42 -5.71
C ARG A 77 -5.01 -14.95 -4.51
N GLN A 78 -5.37 -15.87 -3.61
CA GLN A 78 -6.09 -15.52 -2.39
C GLN A 78 -5.27 -14.58 -1.51
N GLN A 79 -3.97 -14.85 -1.32
CA GLN A 79 -3.08 -13.97 -0.55
C GLN A 79 -2.95 -12.58 -1.18
N LYS A 80 -2.91 -12.47 -2.52
CA LYS A 80 -2.93 -11.17 -3.20
C LYS A 80 -4.23 -10.41 -2.95
N LEU A 81 -5.38 -11.05 -3.11
CA LEU A 81 -6.69 -10.44 -2.85
C LEU A 81 -6.84 -10.01 -1.40
N GLN A 82 -6.36 -10.84 -0.48
CA GLN A 82 -6.39 -10.54 0.95
C GLN A 82 -5.46 -9.36 1.29
N ARG A 83 -4.25 -9.32 0.71
CA ARG A 83 -3.34 -8.17 0.85
C ARG A 83 -3.93 -6.90 0.25
N ILE A 84 -4.62 -6.99 -0.89
CA ILE A 84 -5.35 -5.85 -1.49
C ILE A 84 -6.46 -5.37 -0.57
N GLU A 85 -7.24 -6.29 0.00
CA GLU A 85 -8.32 -5.98 0.93
C GLU A 85 -7.78 -5.37 2.23
N ASP A 86 -6.65 -5.88 2.73
CA ASP A 86 -5.97 -5.35 3.91
C ASP A 86 -5.37 -3.98 3.61
N LEU A 87 -4.78 -3.76 2.43
CA LEU A 87 -4.35 -2.44 1.98
C LEU A 87 -5.53 -1.48 1.85
N LYS A 88 -6.67 -1.94 1.30
CA LYS A 88 -7.92 -1.17 1.25
C LYS A 88 -8.38 -0.79 2.65
N LYS A 89 -8.40 -1.75 3.60
CA LYS A 89 -8.80 -1.57 5.01
C LYS A 89 -7.87 -0.67 5.80
N VAL A 90 -6.56 -0.81 5.66
CA VAL A 90 -5.57 0.06 6.30
C VAL A 90 -5.58 1.44 5.68
N ALA A 91 -5.85 1.54 4.39
CA ALA A 91 -6.09 2.79 3.71
C ALA A 91 -7.50 3.35 3.96
N ILE A 92 -8.37 2.71 4.77
CA ILE A 92 -9.56 3.34 5.38
C ILE A 92 -9.07 4.29 6.49
N GLY A 93 -8.27 5.27 6.08
CA GLY A 93 -8.12 6.57 6.71
C GLY A 93 -8.76 7.64 5.84
N GLN A 94 -9.86 7.29 5.16
CA GLN A 94 -10.52 8.09 4.13
C GLN A 94 -11.74 8.80 4.73
N GLY A 95 -11.54 9.91 5.41
CA GLY A 95 -12.66 10.85 5.54
C GLY A 95 -13.15 11.22 4.14
N ASP A 96 -14.45 11.39 4.00
CA ASP A 96 -14.96 12.10 2.83
C ASP A 96 -14.54 13.57 2.95
N PHE A 97 -14.49 14.27 1.82
CA PHE A 97 -14.39 15.72 1.84
C PHE A 97 -15.52 16.29 1.02
N HIS A 98 -16.02 17.45 1.42
CA HIS A 98 -17.05 18.16 0.71
C HIS A 98 -16.52 19.54 0.34
N LEU A 99 -15.96 19.65 -0.85
CA LEU A 99 -15.38 20.88 -1.37
C LEU A 99 -16.20 21.38 -2.55
N VAL A 100 -15.82 22.54 -3.07
CA VAL A 100 -16.39 23.17 -4.25
C VAL A 100 -15.26 23.38 -5.24
N ASP A 101 -15.46 22.98 -6.49
CA ASP A 101 -14.50 23.24 -7.53
C ASP A 101 -14.49 24.70 -7.98
N HIS A 102 -13.44 25.06 -8.70
CA HIS A 102 -13.25 26.38 -9.31
C HIS A 102 -14.32 26.78 -10.35
N THR A 103 -15.29 25.90 -10.66
CA THR A 103 -16.46 26.20 -11.48
C THR A 103 -17.73 26.40 -10.64
N GLY A 104 -17.64 26.25 -9.32
CA GLY A 104 -18.75 26.35 -8.39
C GLY A 104 -19.52 25.05 -8.17
N GLN A 105 -19.05 23.90 -8.67
CA GLN A 105 -19.72 22.61 -8.47
C GLN A 105 -19.24 21.95 -7.18
N PRO A 106 -20.15 21.39 -6.36
CA PRO A 106 -19.73 20.59 -5.21
C PRO A 106 -18.97 19.35 -5.70
N ARG A 107 -17.89 19.02 -4.99
CA ARG A 107 -17.05 17.86 -5.22
C ARG A 107 -16.86 17.10 -3.93
N SER A 108 -16.88 15.78 -4.05
CA SER A 108 -16.49 14.89 -2.97
C SER A 108 -15.41 13.92 -3.40
N LYS A 109 -14.92 13.12 -2.45
CA LYS A 109 -13.96 12.07 -2.74
C LYS A 109 -14.47 11.09 -3.81
N ALA A 110 -15.77 10.81 -3.81
CA ALA A 110 -16.39 9.86 -4.72
C ALA A 110 -16.26 10.27 -6.19
N ASP A 111 -16.21 11.58 -6.49
CA ASP A 111 -16.10 12.09 -7.86
C ASP A 111 -14.76 11.74 -8.53
N PHE A 112 -13.74 11.42 -7.72
CA PHE A 112 -12.40 11.09 -8.19
C PHE A 112 -12.16 9.58 -8.33
N LEU A 113 -13.15 8.75 -7.99
CA LEU A 113 -13.06 7.30 -8.15
C LEU A 113 -12.99 6.92 -9.63
N GLY A 114 -12.20 5.89 -9.93
CA GLY A 114 -11.88 5.47 -11.30
C GLY A 114 -10.77 6.28 -11.96
N GLN A 115 -10.23 7.31 -11.29
CA GLN A 115 -9.18 8.17 -11.84
C GLN A 115 -7.91 8.13 -11.01
N TRP A 116 -6.76 8.23 -11.68
CA TRP A 116 -5.51 8.54 -10.99
C TRP A 116 -5.49 10.01 -10.67
N VAL A 117 -5.17 10.38 -9.43
CA VAL A 117 -5.16 11.78 -9.00
C VAL A 117 -3.79 12.15 -8.47
N LEU A 118 -3.27 13.29 -8.94
CA LEU A 118 -2.18 13.99 -8.28
C LEU A 118 -2.78 15.16 -7.51
N LEU A 119 -2.67 15.11 -6.19
CA LEU A 119 -3.26 16.07 -5.28
C LEU A 119 -2.17 16.93 -4.64
N TYR A 120 -2.35 18.24 -4.66
CA TYR A 120 -1.46 19.20 -4.02
C TYR A 120 -2.26 20.15 -3.13
N PHE A 121 -1.77 20.37 -1.90
CA PHE A 121 -2.29 21.37 -0.97
C PHE A 121 -1.40 22.61 -0.98
N GLY A 122 -2.01 23.78 -1.13
CA GLY A 122 -1.29 25.06 -1.11
C GLY A 122 -2.27 26.22 -1.03
N PHE A 123 -1.83 27.43 -1.36
CA PHE A 123 -2.69 28.62 -1.38
C PHE A 123 -2.26 29.55 -2.51
N THR A 124 -3.19 30.33 -3.06
CA THR A 124 -2.95 31.10 -4.29
C THR A 124 -1.97 32.27 -4.09
N HIS A 125 -1.80 32.73 -2.85
CA HIS A 125 -0.95 33.86 -2.48
C HIS A 125 0.48 33.48 -2.10
N CYS A 126 0.91 32.24 -2.33
CA CYS A 126 2.28 31.82 -2.02
C CYS A 126 3.27 32.46 -3.02
N PRO A 127 4.30 33.19 -2.54
CA PRO A 127 5.15 33.99 -3.42
C PRO A 127 6.02 33.17 -4.36
N ASP A 128 6.50 31.99 -3.92
CA ASP A 128 7.54 31.26 -4.66
C ASP A 128 7.26 29.76 -4.81
N ILE A 129 6.90 29.05 -3.73
CA ILE A 129 6.96 27.57 -3.72
C ILE A 129 5.75 26.92 -4.39
N CYS A 130 4.52 27.38 -4.11
CA CYS A 130 3.33 26.76 -4.72
C CYS A 130 3.32 26.85 -6.25
N PRO A 131 3.69 27.99 -6.88
CA PRO A 131 3.82 28.05 -8.33
C PRO A 131 4.85 27.06 -8.90
N GLU A 132 6.01 26.91 -8.25
CA GLU A 132 7.05 25.95 -8.66
C GLU A 132 6.51 24.51 -8.68
N GLU A 133 5.80 24.11 -7.63
CA GLU A 133 5.25 22.76 -7.51
C GLU A 133 4.07 22.49 -8.45
N LEU A 134 3.22 23.49 -8.68
CA LEU A 134 2.11 23.38 -9.64
C LEU A 134 2.63 23.26 -11.08
N GLU A 135 3.67 24.00 -11.43
CA GLU A 135 4.33 23.86 -12.74
C GLU A 135 4.98 22.47 -12.88
N LYS A 136 5.67 22.01 -11.84
CA LYS A 136 6.26 20.66 -11.78
C LYS A 136 5.19 19.58 -11.96
N MET A 137 4.08 19.66 -11.24
CA MET A 137 2.95 18.74 -11.37
C MET A 137 2.34 18.80 -12.78
N SER A 138 2.20 20.00 -13.34
CA SER A 138 1.69 20.20 -14.71
C SER A 138 2.62 19.58 -15.76
N GLN A 139 3.93 19.64 -15.56
CA GLN A 139 4.91 18.99 -16.41
C GLN A 139 4.85 17.45 -16.28
N VAL A 140 4.74 16.90 -15.08
CA VAL A 140 4.53 15.46 -14.85
C VAL A 140 3.30 14.98 -15.60
N VAL A 141 2.18 15.70 -15.48
CA VAL A 141 0.93 15.35 -16.16
C VAL A 141 1.06 15.42 -17.68
N ARG A 142 1.73 16.44 -18.23
CA ARG A 142 2.02 16.54 -19.67
C ARG A 142 2.88 15.38 -20.17
N LEU A 143 3.89 14.96 -19.40
CA LEU A 143 4.76 13.84 -19.76
C LEU A 143 3.99 12.51 -19.77
N LEU A 144 3.10 12.29 -18.79
CA LEU A 144 2.24 11.10 -18.76
C LEU A 144 1.22 11.10 -19.91
N ASP A 145 0.66 12.25 -20.27
CA ASP A 145 -0.29 12.38 -21.38
C ASP A 145 0.33 12.09 -22.76
N GLN A 146 1.66 12.15 -22.89
CA GLN A 146 2.37 11.75 -24.11
C GLN A 146 2.37 10.23 -24.34
N GLU A 147 1.99 9.45 -23.32
CA GLU A 147 1.92 7.99 -23.36
C GLU A 147 0.46 7.52 -23.39
N PRO A 148 -0.16 7.39 -24.59
CA PRO A 148 -1.60 7.11 -24.70
C PRO A 148 -2.03 5.74 -24.14
N GLN A 149 -1.09 4.84 -23.88
CA GLN A 149 -1.32 3.55 -23.24
C GLN A 149 -1.57 3.67 -21.71
N LEU A 150 -1.15 4.76 -21.08
CA LEU A 150 -1.33 4.97 -19.65
C LEU A 150 -2.69 5.63 -19.38
N PRO A 151 -3.36 5.26 -18.26
CA PRO A 151 -4.55 5.97 -17.84
C PRO A 151 -4.22 7.43 -17.52
N ARG A 152 -5.15 8.33 -17.83
CA ARG A 152 -4.97 9.76 -17.57
C ARG A 152 -4.90 10.05 -16.08
N VAL A 153 -4.01 10.95 -15.71
CA VAL A 153 -3.89 11.49 -14.35
C VAL A 153 -4.61 12.84 -14.27
N GLN A 154 -5.46 13.00 -13.26
CA GLN A 154 -6.17 14.23 -12.95
C GLN A 154 -5.37 15.04 -11.92
N PRO A 155 -4.80 16.21 -12.28
CA PRO A 155 -4.18 17.09 -11.30
C PRO A 155 -5.24 17.88 -10.54
N VAL A 156 -5.10 17.92 -9.21
CA VAL A 156 -6.02 18.59 -8.27
C VAL A 156 -5.22 19.47 -7.32
N PHE A 157 -5.66 20.71 -7.19
CA PHE A 157 -5.17 21.68 -6.21
C PHE A 157 -6.25 21.94 -5.17
N ILE A 158 -5.95 21.77 -3.89
CA ILE A 158 -6.84 22.15 -2.78
C ILE A 158 -6.21 23.34 -2.06
N THR A 159 -6.97 24.43 -1.92
CA THR A 159 -6.50 25.56 -1.10
C THR A 159 -6.51 25.20 0.38
N VAL A 160 -5.50 25.65 1.12
CA VAL A 160 -5.44 25.62 2.60
C VAL A 160 -5.85 26.96 3.24
N ASP A 161 -6.06 28.02 2.44
CA ASP A 161 -6.47 29.36 2.87
C ASP A 161 -7.81 29.79 2.24
N PRO A 162 -8.93 29.14 2.60
CA PRO A 162 -10.24 29.44 2.03
C PRO A 162 -10.77 30.84 2.38
N GLU A 163 -10.17 31.54 3.35
CA GLU A 163 -10.57 32.91 3.69
C GLU A 163 -10.15 33.92 2.60
N ARG A 164 -9.08 33.62 1.87
CA ARG A 164 -8.55 34.46 0.78
C ARG A 164 -8.74 33.85 -0.60
N ASP A 165 -8.79 32.53 -0.66
CA ASP A 165 -8.88 31.75 -1.89
C ASP A 165 -10.35 31.38 -2.20
N ASP A 166 -11.13 32.37 -2.64
CA ASP A 166 -12.48 32.13 -3.14
C ASP A 166 -12.47 31.34 -4.47
N VAL A 167 -13.66 30.89 -4.90
CA VAL A 167 -13.81 30.10 -6.14
C VAL A 167 -13.23 30.83 -7.36
N ALA A 168 -13.37 32.16 -7.43
CA ALA A 168 -12.90 32.95 -8.56
C ALA A 168 -11.37 33.11 -8.57
N ALA A 169 -10.77 33.33 -7.41
CA ALA A 169 -9.33 33.41 -7.21
C ALA A 169 -8.67 32.07 -7.58
N VAL A 170 -9.19 30.96 -7.04
CA VAL A 170 -8.72 29.62 -7.37
C VAL A 170 -8.88 29.33 -8.87
N ALA A 171 -10.01 29.70 -9.48
CA ALA A 171 -10.24 29.52 -10.91
C ALA A 171 -9.23 30.27 -11.78
N LYS A 172 -8.89 31.50 -11.41
CA LYS A 172 -7.87 32.27 -12.11
C LYS A 172 -6.51 31.59 -11.97
N TYR A 173 -6.14 31.21 -10.75
CA TYR A 173 -4.85 30.61 -10.44
C TYR A 173 -4.62 29.30 -11.19
N VAL A 174 -5.55 28.34 -11.12
CA VAL A 174 -5.34 27.02 -11.74
C VAL A 174 -5.29 27.05 -13.27
N ARG A 175 -5.95 28.02 -13.90
CA ARG A 175 -5.94 28.20 -15.36
C ARG A 175 -4.58 28.61 -15.91
N GLU A 176 -3.72 29.21 -15.09
CA GLU A 176 -2.38 29.65 -15.51
C GLU A 176 -1.41 28.47 -15.67
N PHE A 177 -1.64 27.35 -14.98
CA PHE A 177 -0.72 26.21 -14.97
C PHE A 177 -1.09 25.12 -15.97
N HIS A 178 -2.32 24.60 -15.91
CA HIS A 178 -2.72 23.48 -16.78
C HIS A 178 -4.23 23.45 -17.04
N PRO A 179 -4.69 23.20 -18.29
CA PRO A 179 -6.11 23.24 -18.63
C PRO A 179 -6.95 22.16 -17.94
N ARG A 180 -6.30 21.07 -17.48
CA ARG A 180 -6.95 20.00 -16.70
C ARG A 180 -6.78 20.17 -15.19
N LEU A 181 -6.08 21.19 -14.71
CA LEU A 181 -5.90 21.41 -13.27
C LEU A 181 -7.22 21.80 -12.63
N MET A 182 -7.70 20.97 -11.71
CA MET A 182 -8.91 21.24 -10.96
C MET A 182 -8.54 21.90 -9.64
N GLY A 183 -8.92 23.16 -9.47
CA GLY A 183 -8.87 23.81 -8.17
C GLY A 183 -10.12 23.50 -7.34
N LEU A 184 -9.92 23.25 -6.04
CA LEU A 184 -10.95 23.04 -5.04
C LEU A 184 -10.76 24.02 -3.88
N THR A 185 -11.86 24.57 -3.39
CA THR A 185 -11.96 25.42 -2.20
C THR A 185 -13.24 25.07 -1.43
N GLY A 186 -13.51 25.73 -0.32
CA GLY A 186 -14.69 25.48 0.49
C GLY A 186 -14.71 26.39 1.70
N SER A 187 -15.53 26.03 2.68
CA SER A 187 -15.46 26.70 3.97
C SER A 187 -14.25 26.20 4.79
N PRO A 188 -13.75 27.00 5.76
CA PRO A 188 -12.60 26.64 6.58
C PRO A 188 -12.69 25.27 7.24
N GLU A 189 -13.89 24.84 7.63
CA GLU A 189 -14.15 23.52 8.20
C GLU A 189 -13.98 22.37 7.21
N HIS A 190 -14.52 22.50 6.00
CA HIS A 190 -14.41 21.45 4.99
C HIS A 190 -12.98 21.31 4.46
N VAL A 191 -12.27 22.43 4.29
CA VAL A 191 -10.86 22.41 3.89
C VAL A 191 -9.99 21.72 4.95
N ARG A 192 -10.22 22.03 6.23
CA ARG A 192 -9.49 21.39 7.34
C ARG A 192 -9.77 19.89 7.42
N GLU A 193 -11.00 19.47 7.18
CA GLU A 193 -11.35 18.06 7.09
C GLU A 193 -10.59 17.37 5.96
N ALA A 194 -10.64 17.93 4.75
CA ALA A 194 -9.89 17.42 3.60
C ALA A 194 -8.40 17.32 3.91
N TYR A 195 -7.80 18.38 4.45
CA TYR A 195 -6.38 18.40 4.80
C TYR A 195 -6.03 17.31 5.81
N ARG A 196 -6.82 17.13 6.88
CA ARG A 196 -6.58 16.09 7.90
C ARG A 196 -6.63 14.69 7.32
N VAL A 197 -7.52 14.41 6.38
CA VAL A 197 -7.64 13.09 5.73
C VAL A 197 -6.33 12.71 5.04
N TYR A 198 -5.76 13.65 4.27
CA TYR A 198 -4.56 13.38 3.49
C TYR A 198 -3.26 13.56 4.28
N TYR A 199 -3.21 14.50 5.21
CA TYR A 199 -2.07 14.64 6.13
C TYR A 199 -1.94 13.40 7.03
N SER A 200 -3.04 12.87 7.55
CA SER A 200 -3.02 11.65 8.37
C SER A 200 -2.56 10.39 7.62
N ALA A 201 -2.73 10.38 6.29
CA ALA A 201 -2.28 9.31 5.40
C ALA A 201 -0.82 9.45 4.95
N GLY A 202 -0.29 10.68 4.98
CA GLY A 202 1.10 10.99 4.66
C GLY A 202 2.06 10.77 5.84
N PRO A 203 3.33 11.23 5.72
CA PRO A 203 4.29 11.20 6.82
C PRO A 203 3.76 11.96 8.03
N ARG A 204 3.90 11.38 9.22
CA ARG A 204 3.61 12.05 10.49
C ARG A 204 4.86 12.79 10.95
N ASP A 205 4.76 14.09 11.12
CA ASP A 205 5.76 14.82 11.90
C ASP A 205 5.53 14.55 13.40
N GLU A 206 6.59 14.53 14.20
CA GLU A 206 6.52 14.23 15.66
C GLU A 206 5.79 15.33 16.45
N ASP A 207 5.61 16.50 15.84
CA ASP A 207 4.85 17.61 16.37
C ASP A 207 3.49 17.62 15.64
N GLU A 208 2.41 17.16 16.31
CA GLU A 208 1.01 17.28 15.85
C GLU A 208 0.54 18.74 15.78
N ASP A 209 1.45 19.69 15.55
CA ASP A 209 1.20 21.10 15.61
C ASP A 209 0.90 21.65 14.21
N TYR A 210 -0.21 22.35 14.16
CA TYR A 210 -0.90 22.83 12.97
C TYR A 210 -0.11 23.98 12.33
N ILE A 211 1.05 23.70 11.75
CA ILE A 211 1.80 24.67 10.96
C ILE A 211 1.64 24.30 9.48
N VAL A 212 0.65 24.95 8.88
CA VAL A 212 0.28 24.92 7.46
C VAL A 212 1.44 25.33 6.53
N ASP A 213 2.55 25.82 7.07
CA ASP A 213 3.49 26.65 6.32
C ASP A 213 4.52 25.90 5.45
N HIS A 214 4.75 24.58 5.57
CA HIS A 214 5.95 24.00 4.92
C HIS A 214 5.86 22.59 4.33
N THR A 215 4.73 21.89 4.42
CA THR A 215 4.64 20.52 3.86
C THR A 215 4.29 20.56 2.37
N VAL A 216 5.31 20.86 1.57
CA VAL A 216 5.25 20.98 0.11
C VAL A 216 5.31 19.59 -0.51
N ILE A 217 4.15 18.93 -0.53
CA ILE A 217 4.01 17.53 -0.93
C ILE A 217 2.90 17.37 -1.98
N ILE A 218 3.22 16.64 -3.05
CA ILE A 218 2.26 16.15 -4.03
C ILE A 218 1.91 14.70 -3.68
N TYR A 219 0.62 14.40 -3.53
CA TYR A 219 0.09 13.08 -3.18
C TYR A 219 -0.40 12.35 -4.44
N LEU A 220 -0.09 11.06 -4.56
CA LEU A 220 -0.62 10.18 -5.59
C LEU A 220 -1.77 9.33 -5.03
N LEU A 221 -2.94 9.44 -5.64
CA LEU A 221 -4.10 8.61 -5.33
C LEU A 221 -4.40 7.64 -6.48
N SER A 222 -4.76 6.42 -6.10
CA SER A 222 -5.20 5.38 -7.02
C SER A 222 -6.64 5.61 -7.49
N PRO A 223 -7.09 4.90 -8.54
CA PRO A 223 -8.49 4.87 -8.97
C PRO A 223 -9.49 4.41 -7.89
N ASP A 224 -9.05 3.67 -6.88
CA ASP A 224 -9.90 3.30 -5.72
C ASP A 224 -9.97 4.43 -4.67
N GLY A 225 -9.36 5.59 -4.93
CA GLY A 225 -9.25 6.69 -3.96
C GLY A 225 -8.25 6.43 -2.82
N LEU A 226 -7.35 5.47 -3.00
CA LEU A 226 -6.33 5.09 -2.01
C LEU A 226 -5.09 5.95 -2.18
N PHE A 227 -4.51 6.40 -1.07
CA PHE A 227 -3.19 6.99 -1.09
C PHE A 227 -2.14 5.92 -1.42
N LEU A 228 -1.28 6.19 -2.41
CA LEU A 228 -0.24 5.26 -2.85
C LEU A 228 1.16 5.75 -2.53
N ASP A 229 1.42 7.04 -2.76
CA ASP A 229 2.75 7.61 -2.67
C ASP A 229 2.69 9.13 -2.53
N TYR A 230 3.80 9.73 -2.14
CA TYR A 230 3.94 11.17 -2.04
C TYR A 230 5.30 11.65 -2.55
N TYR A 231 5.32 12.86 -3.09
CA TYR A 231 6.50 13.46 -3.71
C TYR A 231 6.78 14.80 -3.05
N ASN A 232 7.93 14.87 -2.39
CA ASN A 232 8.43 16.13 -1.86
C ASN A 232 9.12 16.95 -2.97
N ARG A 233 9.50 18.17 -2.62
CA ARG A 233 10.19 19.10 -3.53
C ARG A 233 11.47 18.54 -4.16
N SER A 234 12.23 17.68 -3.48
CA SER A 234 13.50 17.17 -3.99
C SER A 234 13.36 16.12 -5.11
N LYS A 235 12.17 15.59 -5.34
CA LYS A 235 11.88 14.68 -6.45
C LYS A 235 11.74 15.46 -7.76
N SER A 236 12.50 15.05 -8.78
CA SER A 236 12.36 15.59 -10.13
C SER A 236 11.12 15.05 -10.85
N GLU A 237 10.65 15.77 -11.87
CA GLU A 237 9.51 15.40 -12.72
C GLU A 237 9.70 14.00 -13.30
N ALA A 238 10.91 13.71 -13.81
CA ALA A 238 11.24 12.43 -14.41
C ALA A 238 11.15 11.27 -13.40
N GLN A 239 11.57 11.50 -12.15
CA GLN A 239 11.44 10.52 -11.07
C GLN A 239 9.97 10.29 -10.70
N ILE A 240 9.20 11.37 -10.60
CA ILE A 240 7.76 11.29 -10.30
C ILE A 240 7.03 10.49 -11.38
N VAL A 241 7.26 10.82 -12.66
CA VAL A 241 6.68 10.10 -13.80
C VAL A 241 7.03 8.61 -13.74
N GLN A 242 8.31 8.28 -13.51
CA GLN A 242 8.74 6.88 -13.44
C GLN A 242 8.10 6.13 -12.27
N ASN A 243 7.96 6.77 -11.11
CA ASN A 243 7.27 6.18 -9.96
C ASN A 243 5.79 5.94 -10.26
N ILE A 244 5.10 6.92 -10.86
CA ILE A 244 3.68 6.80 -11.24
C ILE A 244 3.50 5.64 -12.23
N ARG A 245 4.38 5.48 -13.23
CA ARG A 245 4.33 4.33 -14.14
C ARG A 245 4.41 3.00 -13.38
N GLY A 246 5.36 2.88 -12.45
CA GLY A 246 5.50 1.67 -11.62
C GLY A 246 4.25 1.38 -10.76
N HIS A 247 3.62 2.43 -10.22
CA HIS A 247 2.36 2.29 -9.49
C HIS A 247 1.21 1.86 -10.41
N MET A 248 1.11 2.42 -11.61
CA MET A 248 0.09 2.05 -12.61
C MET A 248 0.24 0.60 -13.07
N GLU A 249 1.46 0.16 -13.35
CA GLU A 249 1.76 -1.24 -13.71
C GLU A 249 1.40 -2.18 -12.56
N THR A 250 1.84 -1.87 -11.34
CA THR A 250 1.54 -2.67 -10.15
C THR A 250 0.03 -2.76 -9.92
N TYR A 251 -0.68 -1.64 -10.03
CA TYR A 251 -2.13 -1.58 -9.91
C TYR A 251 -2.80 -2.46 -10.97
N GLN A 252 -2.41 -2.37 -12.23
CA GLN A 252 -2.93 -3.25 -13.28
C GLN A 252 -2.69 -4.72 -12.94
N THR A 253 -1.49 -5.12 -12.50
CA THR A 253 -1.21 -6.54 -12.18
C THR A 253 -1.99 -7.08 -10.97
N LEU A 254 -2.44 -6.21 -10.07
CA LEU A 254 -3.18 -6.57 -8.87
C LEU A 254 -4.70 -6.63 -9.10
N PHE A 255 -5.21 -5.82 -10.04
CA PHE A 255 -6.64 -5.60 -10.27
C PHE A 255 -7.14 -5.99 -11.67
N SER A 256 -6.28 -6.50 -12.57
CA SER A 256 -6.66 -7.19 -13.81
C SER A 256 -6.65 -8.71 -13.68
#